data_AF-A0A7C3C8W6-F1
#
_entry.id   AF-A0A7C3C8W6-F1
#
_cell.length_a   1.000
_cell.length_b   1.000
_cell.length_c   1.000
_cell.angle_alpha   90.00
_cell.angle_beta   90.00
_cell.angle_gamma   90.00
#
_symmetry.space_group_name_H-M   'P 1'
#
loop_
_entity.id
_entity.type
_entity.pdbx_description
1 polymer ?
#
loop_
_entity_poly.entity_id
_entity_poly.type
_entity_poly.pdbx_seq_one_letter_code
_entity_poly.pdbx_strand_id
1 'polypeptide(L)'
;MSLNPQTPYPRNNNIQSLRGFAALLVVLSHLLIIEQKYSPDHILGQWAEFGMVGVDLFFVISGFIMVYVTRVNMPPRPRTSLKFLFARFTRIYPLYWVISAALLAVYVWRPELVFSSQPEPPHILKSFLLWPDTLPPLLAVGWTLIHELGFYLVFAFFLLFRARALPYFLLIWLMVLAGSQTIFADNVHQPVTALILNPLSFEFIAGAFAALIYLKTGAKFAPHILILGIIVATIILIT
;
A
#
# COMPACT_ATOMS: atom_id res chain seq x y z
N MET A 1 -13.38 17.49 27.68
CA MET A 1 -14.29 16.70 26.84
C MET A 1 -13.95 15.22 27.04
N SER A 2 -14.58 14.59 28.02
CA SER A 2 -14.39 13.17 28.35
C SER A 2 -15.11 12.32 27.30
N LEU A 3 -14.37 11.53 26.53
CA LEU A 3 -14.93 10.66 25.49
C LEU A 3 -15.69 9.49 26.16
N ASN A 4 -16.99 9.38 25.87
CA ASN A 4 -17.86 8.29 26.29
C ASN A 4 -17.43 6.98 25.59
N PRO A 5 -17.18 5.86 26.29
CA PRO A 5 -16.57 4.66 25.70
C PRO A 5 -17.50 3.78 24.84
N GLN A 6 -18.76 4.16 24.60
CA GLN A 6 -19.82 3.22 24.17
C GLN A 6 -20.47 3.50 22.80
N THR A 7 -20.01 4.48 22.02
CA THR A 7 -20.50 4.62 20.63
C THR A 7 -19.55 3.90 19.67
N PRO A 8 -20.00 2.88 18.90
CA PRO A 8 -19.21 2.35 17.80
C PRO A 8 -18.87 3.53 16.88
N TYR A 9 -17.58 3.80 16.67
CA TYR A 9 -17.16 4.83 15.73
C TYR A 9 -17.81 4.51 14.37
N PRO A 10 -18.55 5.44 13.76
CA PRO A 10 -19.27 5.19 12.53
C PRO A 10 -18.28 4.66 11.49
N ARG A 11 -18.67 3.57 10.82
CA ARG A 11 -17.95 3.03 9.68
C ARG A 11 -17.72 4.19 8.70
N ASN A 12 -16.46 4.57 8.48
CA ASN A 12 -16.13 5.66 7.57
C ASN A 12 -16.43 5.22 6.12
N ASN A 13 -17.69 5.29 5.72
CA ASN A 13 -18.18 4.85 4.42
C ASN A 13 -17.41 5.51 3.28
N ASN A 14 -17.07 6.79 3.41
CA ASN A 14 -16.27 7.53 2.43
C ASN A 14 -14.92 6.86 2.15
N ILE A 15 -14.22 6.39 3.19
CA ILE A 15 -12.92 5.73 3.06
C ILE A 15 -13.07 4.36 2.39
N GLN A 16 -14.17 3.67 2.62
CA GLN A 16 -14.44 2.40 1.98
C GLN A 16 -14.83 2.57 0.51
N SER A 17 -15.64 3.58 0.19
CA SER A 17 -15.93 3.97 -1.19
C SER A 17 -14.65 4.33 -1.93
N LEU A 18 -13.73 5.07 -1.30
CA LEU A 18 -12.46 5.44 -1.89
C LEU A 18 -11.55 4.22 -2.16
N ARG A 19 -11.55 3.23 -1.26
CA ARG A 19 -10.87 1.93 -1.50
C ARG A 19 -11.50 1.15 -2.63
N GLY A 20 -12.83 1.14 -2.72
CA GLY A 20 -13.55 0.50 -3.83
C GLY A 20 -13.21 1.16 -5.17
N PHE A 21 -13.15 2.50 -5.19
CA PHE A 21 -12.73 3.25 -6.37
C PHE A 21 -11.27 2.95 -6.75
N ALA A 22 -10.34 2.95 -5.80
CA ALA A 22 -8.95 2.55 -6.03
C ALA A 22 -8.86 1.12 -6.61
N ALA A 23 -9.64 0.17 -6.09
CA ALA A 23 -9.70 -1.19 -6.60
C ALA A 23 -10.13 -1.24 -8.08
N LEU A 24 -11.16 -0.47 -8.44
CA LEU A 24 -11.67 -0.41 -9.81
C LEU A 24 -10.64 0.18 -10.78
N LEU A 25 -9.90 1.21 -10.36
CA LEU A 25 -8.80 1.76 -11.15
C LEU A 25 -7.70 0.72 -11.40
N VAL A 26 -7.31 -0.04 -10.37
CA VAL A 26 -6.33 -1.12 -10.53
C VAL A 26 -6.85 -2.23 -11.45
N VAL A 27 -8.13 -2.59 -11.35
CA VAL A 27 -8.74 -3.57 -12.27
C VAL A 27 -8.69 -3.07 -13.71
N LEU A 28 -8.98 -1.78 -13.95
CA LEU A 28 -8.89 -1.17 -15.27
C LEU A 28 -7.49 -1.28 -15.88
N SER A 29 -6.43 -1.00 -15.11
CA SER A 29 -5.06 -1.15 -15.62
C SER A 29 -4.69 -2.61 -15.91
N HIS A 30 -5.16 -3.56 -15.09
CA HIS A 30 -4.94 -4.99 -15.35
C HIS A 30 -5.71 -5.47 -16.59
N LEU A 31 -6.90 -4.94 -16.85
CA LEU A 31 -7.65 -5.25 -18.07
C LEU A 31 -6.89 -4.81 -19.32
N LEU A 32 -6.24 -3.64 -19.29
CA LEU A 32 -5.38 -3.20 -20.39
C LEU A 32 -4.20 -4.16 -20.61
N ILE A 33 -3.52 -4.60 -19.55
CA ILE A 33 -2.41 -5.56 -19.65
C ILE A 33 -2.87 -6.89 -20.26
N ILE A 34 -4.05 -7.38 -19.86
CA ILE A 34 -4.63 -8.61 -20.39
C ILE A 34 -5.03 -8.42 -21.86
N GLU A 35 -5.65 -7.31 -22.21
CA GLU A 35 -6.05 -6.99 -23.58
C GLU A 35 -4.83 -6.91 -24.51
N GLN A 36 -3.78 -6.17 -24.13
CA GLN A 36 -2.55 -6.09 -24.90
C GLN A 36 -1.88 -7.46 -25.12
N LYS A 37 -2.05 -8.40 -24.18
CA LYS A 37 -1.47 -9.74 -24.26
C LYS A 37 -2.31 -10.71 -25.10
N TYR A 38 -3.65 -10.61 -25.07
CA TYR A 38 -4.54 -11.65 -25.60
C TYR A 38 -5.58 -11.17 -26.62
N SER A 39 -5.84 -9.87 -26.72
CA SER A 39 -6.81 -9.30 -27.66
C SER A 39 -6.10 -8.67 -28.87
N PRO A 40 -6.43 -9.07 -30.10
CA PRO A 40 -5.94 -8.39 -31.31
C PRO A 40 -6.60 -7.03 -31.50
N ASP A 41 -7.83 -6.88 -31.01
CA ASP A 41 -8.60 -5.65 -31.07
C ASP A 41 -8.33 -4.89 -29.77
N HIS A 42 -7.46 -3.88 -29.82
CA HIS A 42 -7.13 -3.03 -28.67
C HIS A 42 -8.27 -2.02 -28.43
N ILE A 43 -9.30 -2.43 -27.69
CA ILE A 43 -10.51 -1.65 -27.38
C ILE A 43 -10.23 -0.63 -26.28
N LEU A 44 -9.35 -0.94 -25.32
CA LEU A 44 -8.90 0.01 -24.31
C LEU A 44 -7.80 0.90 -24.89
N GLY A 45 -7.97 2.21 -24.73
CA GLY A 45 -6.93 3.18 -25.06
C GLY A 45 -5.84 3.24 -23.98
N GLN A 46 -4.71 3.87 -24.30
CA GLN A 46 -3.61 4.12 -23.36
C GLN A 46 -4.04 4.86 -22.09
N TRP A 47 -5.17 5.58 -22.12
CA TRP A 47 -5.76 6.20 -20.93
C TRP A 47 -6.08 5.19 -19.81
N ALA A 48 -6.26 3.90 -20.12
CA ALA A 48 -6.49 2.88 -19.10
C ALA A 48 -5.24 2.61 -18.23
N GLU A 49 -4.04 3.03 -18.68
CA GLU A 49 -2.80 2.98 -17.88
C GLU A 49 -2.91 3.87 -16.63
N PHE A 50 -3.70 4.96 -16.68
CA PHE A 50 -4.00 5.78 -15.50
C PHE A 50 -4.65 4.99 -14.36
N GLY A 51 -5.21 3.80 -14.64
CA GLY A 51 -5.69 2.88 -13.61
C GLY A 51 -4.62 2.51 -12.57
N MET A 52 -3.33 2.58 -12.92
CA MET A 52 -2.21 2.37 -12.00
C MET A 52 -2.21 3.34 -10.81
N VAL A 53 -2.75 4.55 -10.97
CA VAL A 53 -2.91 5.53 -9.88
C VAL A 53 -3.78 4.98 -8.73
N GLY A 54 -4.61 3.98 -9.01
CA GLY A 54 -5.34 3.24 -7.98
C GLY A 54 -4.40 2.62 -6.94
N VAL A 55 -3.21 2.17 -7.33
CA VAL A 55 -2.20 1.63 -6.40
C VAL A 55 -1.68 2.71 -5.47
N ASP A 56 -1.35 3.89 -6.00
CA ASP A 56 -0.86 5.02 -5.20
C ASP A 56 -1.91 5.45 -4.17
N LEU A 57 -3.16 5.54 -4.62
CA LEU A 57 -4.30 5.84 -3.77
C LEU A 57 -4.50 4.79 -2.68
N PHE A 58 -4.28 3.50 -2.98
CA PHE A 58 -4.34 2.44 -1.96
C PHE A 58 -3.32 2.67 -0.83
N PHE A 59 -2.07 3.01 -1.16
CA PHE A 59 -1.04 3.21 -0.15
C PHE A 59 -1.26 4.45 0.70
N VAL A 60 -1.71 5.56 0.10
CA VAL A 60 -2.16 6.75 0.86
C VAL A 60 -3.27 6.39 1.84
N ILE A 61 -4.29 5.64 1.39
CA ILE A 61 -5.39 5.23 2.25
C ILE A 61 -4.93 4.28 3.36
N SER A 62 -3.99 3.37 3.06
CA SER A 62 -3.38 2.48 4.04
C SER A 62 -2.71 3.29 5.15
N GLY A 63 -1.85 4.26 4.81
CA GLY A 63 -1.21 5.17 5.75
C GLY A 63 -2.20 5.90 6.65
N PHE A 64 -3.25 6.45 6.04
CA PHE A 64 -4.30 7.15 6.77
C PHE A 64 -4.99 6.24 7.79
N ILE A 65 -5.42 5.05 7.38
CA ILE A 65 -6.15 4.12 8.24
C ILE A 65 -5.27 3.55 9.33
N MET A 66 -3.99 3.28 9.06
CA MET A 66 -3.07 2.78 10.08
C MET A 66 -2.96 3.76 11.25
N VAL A 67 -2.74 5.05 10.97
CA VAL A 67 -2.71 6.08 12.01
C VAL A 67 -4.08 6.27 12.67
N TYR A 68 -5.14 6.39 11.87
CA TYR A 68 -6.48 6.64 12.38
C TYR A 68 -6.95 5.54 13.34
N VAL A 69 -6.91 4.28 12.91
CA VAL A 69 -7.34 3.13 13.74
C VAL A 69 -6.48 3.02 14.99
N THR A 70 -5.18 3.20 14.88
CA THR A 70 -4.30 3.01 16.04
C THR A 70 -4.45 4.14 17.05
N ARG A 71 -4.68 5.38 16.61
CA ARG A 71 -4.90 6.51 17.51
C ARG A 71 -6.27 6.51 18.18
N VAL A 72 -7.30 6.06 17.47
CA VAL A 72 -8.68 6.08 17.95
C VAL A 72 -9.02 4.82 18.73
N ASN A 73 -8.59 3.65 18.26
CA ASN A 73 -9.05 2.36 18.79
C ASN A 73 -8.01 1.62 19.65
N MET A 74 -6.74 2.06 19.69
CA MET A 74 -5.68 1.32 20.36
C MET A 74 -4.77 2.22 21.21
N PRO A 75 -5.01 2.33 22.53
CA PRO A 75 -4.11 3.08 23.41
C PRO A 75 -2.67 2.50 23.37
N PRO A 76 -1.64 3.34 23.44
CA PRO A 76 -0.24 2.93 23.28
C PRO A 76 0.20 2.04 24.45
N ARG A 77 0.38 0.75 24.16
CA ARG A 77 0.95 -0.26 25.06
C ARG A 77 1.80 -1.24 24.23
N PRO A 78 2.84 -1.89 24.78
CA PRO A 78 3.65 -2.85 24.02
C PRO A 78 2.83 -3.98 23.37
N ARG A 79 1.78 -4.45 24.06
CA ARG A 79 0.82 -5.45 23.53
C ARG A 79 0.00 -4.95 22.33
N THR A 80 -0.03 -3.64 22.07
CA THR A 80 -0.77 -3.03 20.95
C THR A 80 -0.12 -3.35 19.61
N SER A 81 1.21 -3.38 19.53
CA SER A 81 1.93 -3.69 18.29
C SER A 81 1.68 -5.12 17.80
N LEU A 82 1.75 -6.11 18.70
CA LEU A 82 1.43 -7.51 18.38
C LEU A 82 -0.04 -7.71 18.00
N LYS A 83 -0.98 -7.08 18.72
CA LYS A 83 -2.41 -7.12 18.36
C LYS A 83 -2.68 -6.50 16.99
N PHE A 84 -2.00 -5.41 16.67
CA PHE A 84 -2.07 -4.75 15.38
C PHE A 84 -1.60 -5.70 14.26
N LEU A 85 -0.40 -6.26 14.39
CA LEU A 85 0.16 -7.19 13.39
C LEU A 85 -0.73 -8.42 13.21
N PHE A 86 -1.20 -9.03 14.30
CA PHE A 86 -2.09 -10.20 14.23
C PHE A 86 -3.42 -9.89 13.50
N ALA A 87 -4.03 -8.75 13.78
CA ALA A 87 -5.27 -8.32 13.12
C ALA A 87 -5.09 -8.05 11.61
N ARG A 88 -3.89 -7.68 11.17
CA ARG A 88 -3.56 -7.51 9.74
C ARG A 88 -3.20 -8.82 9.08
N PHE A 89 -2.42 -9.66 9.77
CA PHE A 89 -2.03 -10.98 9.29
C PHE A 89 -3.26 -11.85 9.01
N THR A 90 -4.18 -11.97 9.98
CA THR A 90 -5.43 -12.75 9.84
C THR A 90 -6.39 -12.20 8.79
N ARG A 91 -6.22 -10.95 8.36
CA ARG A 91 -7.01 -10.36 7.28
C ARG A 91 -6.44 -10.67 5.89
N ILE A 92 -5.12 -10.69 5.75
CA ILE A 92 -4.44 -10.75 4.45
C ILE A 92 -4.12 -12.19 4.07
N TYR A 93 -3.46 -12.91 4.96
CA TYR A 93 -2.88 -14.22 4.65
C TYR A 93 -3.93 -15.28 4.28
N PRO A 94 -5.09 -15.40 4.93
CA PRO A 94 -6.05 -16.46 4.58
C PRO A 94 -6.54 -16.37 3.13
N LEU A 95 -6.95 -15.17 2.69
CA LEU A 95 -7.41 -14.98 1.32
C LEU A 95 -6.25 -15.10 0.32
N TYR A 96 -5.09 -14.51 0.65
CA TYR A 96 -3.91 -14.58 -0.20
C TYR A 96 -3.47 -16.03 -0.43
N TRP A 97 -3.43 -16.86 0.61
CA TRP A 97 -3.05 -18.27 0.51
C TRP A 97 -4.05 -19.08 -0.30
N VAL A 98 -5.36 -18.86 -0.16
CA VAL A 98 -6.37 -19.57 -0.96
C VAL A 98 -6.17 -19.28 -2.45
N ILE A 99 -6.00 -18.00 -2.81
CA ILE A 99 -5.79 -17.59 -4.21
C ILE A 99 -4.44 -18.08 -4.73
N SER A 100 -3.37 -17.95 -3.93
CA SER A 100 -2.03 -18.40 -4.30
C SER A 100 -1.96 -19.92 -4.45
N ALA A 101 -2.67 -20.68 -3.63
CA ALA A 101 -2.76 -22.14 -3.74
C ALA A 101 -3.53 -22.57 -4.99
N ALA A 102 -4.65 -21.90 -5.30
CA ALA A 102 -5.37 -22.14 -6.55
C ALA A 102 -4.49 -21.84 -7.77
N LEU A 103 -3.76 -20.72 -7.75
CA LEU A 103 -2.83 -20.37 -8.83
C LEU A 103 -1.64 -21.34 -8.92
N LEU A 104 -1.13 -21.81 -7.79
CA LEU A 104 -0.08 -22.83 -7.74
C LEU A 104 -0.55 -24.14 -8.37
N ALA A 105 -1.79 -24.55 -8.11
CA ALA A 105 -2.37 -25.75 -8.73
C ALA A 105 -2.43 -25.64 -10.26
N VAL A 106 -2.84 -24.47 -10.77
CA VAL A 106 -2.81 -24.18 -12.21
C VAL A 106 -1.37 -24.20 -12.74
N TYR A 107 -0.43 -23.55 -12.04
CA TYR A 107 0.98 -23.50 -12.43
C TYR A 107 1.63 -24.89 -12.52
N VAL A 108 1.33 -25.78 -11.58
CA VAL A 108 1.85 -27.17 -11.59
C VAL A 108 1.28 -27.97 -12.76
N TRP A 109 0.04 -27.69 -13.19
CA TRP A 109 -0.61 -28.42 -14.28
C TRP A 109 -0.27 -27.85 -15.68
N ARG A 110 -0.15 -26.52 -15.77
CA ARG A 110 0.00 -25.73 -17.00
C ARG A 110 0.89 -24.50 -16.73
N PRO A 111 2.21 -24.67 -16.56
CA PRO A 111 3.12 -23.58 -16.19
C PRO A 111 3.13 -22.43 -17.21
N GLU A 112 2.92 -22.73 -18.49
CA GLU A 112 2.86 -21.78 -19.61
C GLU A 112 1.75 -20.74 -19.46
N LEU A 113 0.66 -21.07 -18.77
CA LEU A 113 -0.47 -20.14 -18.58
C LEU A 113 -0.16 -19.04 -17.56
N VAL A 114 0.78 -19.29 -16.63
CA VAL A 114 1.05 -18.38 -15.51
C VAL A 114 2.31 -17.54 -15.76
N PHE A 115 3.34 -18.11 -16.39
CA PHE A 115 4.66 -17.46 -16.57
C PHE A 115 5.18 -17.42 -18.00
N SER A 116 4.32 -17.53 -19.02
CA SER A 116 4.72 -17.41 -20.45
C SER A 116 5.57 -16.18 -20.80
N SER A 117 5.52 -15.12 -19.98
CA SER A 117 6.21 -13.85 -20.23
C SER A 117 7.38 -13.56 -19.27
N GLN A 118 7.74 -14.48 -18.37
CA GLN A 118 8.85 -14.28 -17.44
C GLN A 118 10.02 -15.23 -17.76
N PRO A 119 11.27 -14.77 -17.69
CA PRO A 119 12.44 -15.58 -18.00
C PRO A 119 12.75 -16.64 -16.94
N GLU A 120 12.34 -16.42 -15.68
CA GLU A 120 12.62 -17.30 -14.55
C GLU A 120 11.35 -17.59 -13.72
N PRO A 121 11.21 -18.81 -13.15
CA PRO A 121 10.10 -19.16 -12.30
C PRO A 121 10.17 -18.44 -10.94
N PRO A 122 9.03 -18.10 -10.32
CA PRO A 122 9.04 -17.44 -9.02
C PRO A 122 9.50 -18.38 -7.90
N HIS A 123 10.10 -17.81 -6.86
CA HIS A 123 10.36 -18.55 -5.62
C HIS A 123 9.04 -18.79 -4.87
N ILE A 124 8.49 -20.00 -4.95
CA ILE A 124 7.18 -20.36 -4.38
C ILE A 124 7.10 -20.06 -2.88
N LEU A 125 8.11 -20.47 -2.10
CA LEU A 125 8.10 -20.25 -0.65
C LEU A 125 8.10 -18.75 -0.30
N LYS A 126 8.95 -17.95 -0.96
CA LYS A 126 8.99 -16.50 -0.77
C LYS A 126 7.67 -15.85 -1.18
N SER A 127 7.06 -16.32 -2.27
CA SER A 127 5.75 -15.86 -2.73
C SER A 127 4.66 -16.10 -1.67
N PHE A 128 4.58 -17.32 -1.11
CA PHE A 128 3.58 -17.65 -0.09
C PHE A 128 3.78 -16.91 1.24
N LEU A 129 5.02 -16.55 1.55
CA LEU A 129 5.38 -15.76 2.74
C LEU A 129 5.34 -14.25 2.51
N LEU A 130 5.02 -13.79 1.29
CA LEU A 130 5.11 -12.37 0.91
C LEU A 130 6.49 -11.77 1.27
N TRP A 131 7.54 -12.55 1.03
CA TRP A 131 8.91 -12.14 1.31
C TRP A 131 9.49 -11.34 0.13
N PRO A 132 10.22 -10.22 0.36
CA PRO A 132 10.80 -9.41 -0.71
C PRO A 132 11.79 -10.21 -1.54
N ASP A 133 11.68 -10.09 -2.86
CA ASP A 133 12.50 -10.84 -3.80
C ASP A 133 12.75 -10.03 -5.07
N THR A 134 13.75 -10.43 -5.85
CA THR A 134 14.05 -9.80 -7.16
C THR A 134 13.04 -10.19 -8.24
N LEU A 135 12.41 -11.36 -8.09
CA LEU A 135 11.39 -11.87 -8.99
C LEU A 135 9.98 -11.52 -8.48
N PRO A 136 9.02 -11.29 -9.39
CA PRO A 136 7.63 -11.08 -8.99
C PRO A 136 7.06 -12.34 -8.29
N PRO A 137 6.17 -12.17 -7.30
CA PRO A 137 5.54 -13.29 -6.63
C PRO A 137 4.64 -14.09 -7.57
N LEU A 138 4.38 -15.35 -7.20
CA LEU A 138 3.48 -16.27 -7.93
C LEU A 138 2.17 -15.58 -8.33
N LEU A 139 1.50 -14.95 -7.36
CA LEU A 139 0.35 -14.09 -7.61
C LEU A 139 0.85 -12.68 -7.88
N ALA A 140 0.77 -12.20 -9.13
CA ALA A 140 1.33 -10.91 -9.55
C ALA A 140 0.96 -9.77 -8.58
N VAL A 141 -0.32 -9.61 -8.24
CA VAL A 141 -0.81 -8.56 -7.31
C VAL A 141 -0.14 -8.61 -5.92
N GLY A 142 0.46 -9.74 -5.55
CA GLY A 142 1.22 -9.92 -4.31
C GLY A 142 2.34 -8.92 -4.12
N TRP A 143 2.90 -8.31 -5.18
CA TRP A 143 3.93 -7.29 -5.06
C TRP A 143 3.47 -6.13 -4.16
N THR A 144 2.23 -5.65 -4.31
CA THR A 144 1.66 -4.58 -3.46
C THR A 144 1.51 -5.01 -2.00
N LEU A 145 1.20 -6.30 -1.76
CA LEU A 145 1.05 -6.85 -0.41
C LEU A 145 2.39 -6.96 0.32
N ILE A 146 3.50 -7.19 -0.41
CA ILE A 146 4.85 -7.17 0.15
C ILE A 146 5.16 -5.75 0.70
N HIS A 147 4.85 -4.70 -0.06
CA HIS A 147 4.95 -3.30 0.40
C HIS A 147 4.08 -3.03 1.62
N GLU A 148 2.80 -3.40 1.56
CA GLU A 148 1.86 -3.20 2.67
C GLU A 148 2.32 -3.92 3.95
N LEU A 149 2.87 -5.14 3.85
CA LEU A 149 3.44 -5.86 4.98
C LEU A 149 4.70 -5.18 5.54
N GLY A 150 5.58 -4.70 4.66
CA GLY A 150 6.72 -3.87 5.05
C GLY A 150 6.30 -2.63 5.85
N PHE A 151 5.27 -1.93 5.38
CA PHE A 151 4.70 -0.77 6.08
C PHE A 151 4.11 -1.17 7.44
N TYR A 152 3.43 -2.31 7.55
CA TYR A 152 2.95 -2.80 8.84
C TYR A 152 4.09 -3.05 9.82
N LEU A 153 5.22 -3.61 9.37
CA LEU A 153 6.36 -3.88 10.25
C LEU A 153 7.02 -2.59 10.75
N VAL A 154 7.29 -1.65 9.84
CA VAL A 154 7.85 -0.32 10.20
C VAL A 154 6.90 0.42 11.14
N PHE A 155 5.60 0.43 10.82
CA PHE A 155 4.60 1.09 11.65
C PHE A 155 4.45 0.41 13.01
N ALA A 156 4.41 -0.92 13.07
CA ALA A 156 4.37 -1.69 14.30
C ALA A 156 5.58 -1.44 15.20
N PHE A 157 6.76 -1.21 14.61
CA PHE A 157 7.95 -0.77 15.33
C PHE A 157 7.75 0.62 15.95
N PHE A 158 7.20 1.59 15.19
CA PHE A 158 6.89 2.92 15.74
C PHE A 158 5.88 2.87 16.90
N LEU A 159 4.97 1.90 16.91
CA LEU A 159 4.01 1.70 18.00
C LEU A 159 4.61 1.17 19.31
N LEU A 160 5.84 0.65 19.29
CA LEU A 160 6.55 0.27 20.52
C LEU A 160 6.93 1.51 21.35
N PHE A 161 7.04 2.67 20.70
CA PHE A 161 7.41 3.93 21.34
C PHE A 161 6.19 4.74 21.77
N ARG A 162 6.44 5.85 22.48
CA ARG A 162 5.37 6.76 22.90
C ARG A 162 4.62 7.29 21.70
N ALA A 163 3.29 7.31 21.80
CA ALA A 163 2.39 7.84 20.77
C ALA A 163 2.85 9.21 20.21
N ARG A 164 3.31 10.12 21.07
CA ARG A 164 3.76 11.47 20.68
C ARG A 164 5.00 11.48 19.76
N ALA A 165 5.77 10.39 19.73
CA ALA A 165 6.97 10.27 18.90
C ALA A 165 6.67 9.91 17.43
N LEU A 166 5.48 9.37 17.13
CA LEU A 166 5.09 8.95 15.78
C LEU A 166 5.34 9.99 14.67
N PRO A 167 4.92 11.27 14.77
CA PRO A 167 5.20 12.25 13.72
C PRO A 167 6.71 12.46 13.47
N TYR A 168 7.54 12.36 14.51
CA TYR A 168 8.98 12.48 14.37
C TYR A 168 9.57 11.26 13.68
N PHE A 169 9.11 10.05 14.00
CA PHE A 169 9.53 8.84 13.29
C PHE A 169 9.12 8.85 11.81
N LEU A 170 7.90 9.31 11.50
CA LEU A 170 7.45 9.49 10.12
C LEU A 170 8.30 10.52 9.38
N LEU A 171 8.66 11.63 10.04
CA LEU A 171 9.53 12.65 9.45
C LEU A 171 10.95 12.12 9.22
N ILE A 172 11.52 11.39 10.18
CA ILE A 172 12.83 10.75 10.02
C ILE A 172 12.80 9.77 8.85
N TRP A 173 11.77 8.92 8.77
CA TRP A 173 11.62 7.98 7.66
C TRP A 173 11.50 8.71 6.32
N LEU A 174 10.71 9.79 6.26
CA LEU A 174 10.60 10.63 5.07
C LEU A 174 11.95 11.23 4.64
N MET A 175 12.73 11.74 5.59
CA MET A 175 14.04 12.33 5.30
C MET A 175 15.05 11.27 4.83
N VAL A 176 15.05 10.09 5.45
CA VAL A 176 15.88 8.96 5.03
C VAL A 176 15.52 8.52 3.61
N LEU A 177 14.22 8.45 3.30
CA LEU A 177 13.74 8.14 1.96
C LEU A 177 14.20 9.19 0.94
N ALA A 178 13.93 10.47 1.21
CA ALA A 178 14.33 11.56 0.32
C ALA A 178 15.84 11.58 0.06
N GLY A 179 16.65 11.41 1.11
CA GLY A 179 18.10 11.30 0.97
C GLY A 179 18.52 10.05 0.17
N SER A 180 17.88 8.92 0.41
CA SER A 180 18.22 7.67 -0.28
C SER A 180 17.97 7.72 -1.79
N GLN A 181 16.91 8.40 -2.23
CA GLN A 181 16.58 8.57 -3.64
C GLN A 181 17.66 9.38 -4.39
N THR A 182 18.34 10.30 -3.70
CA THR A 182 19.44 11.09 -4.30
C THR A 182 20.79 10.38 -4.30
N ILE A 183 21.04 9.49 -3.32
CA ILE A 183 22.35 8.87 -3.10
C ILE A 183 22.45 7.48 -3.75
N PHE A 184 21.34 6.73 -3.78
CA PHE A 184 21.33 5.30 -4.14
C PHE A 184 20.41 4.97 -5.32
N ALA A 185 20.01 5.97 -6.13
CA ALA A 185 19.01 5.84 -7.20
C ALA A 185 19.13 4.55 -8.03
N ASP A 186 20.36 4.12 -8.36
CA ASP A 186 20.62 2.97 -9.24
C ASP A 186 21.31 1.75 -8.57
N ASN A 187 21.60 1.80 -7.27
CA ASN A 187 22.57 0.88 -6.63
C ASN A 187 22.00 -0.03 -5.52
N VAL A 188 20.67 -0.15 -5.40
CA VAL A 188 20.05 -1.00 -4.36
C VAL A 188 19.77 -2.40 -4.91
N HIS A 189 20.76 -3.29 -4.80
CA HIS A 189 20.61 -4.68 -5.27
C HIS A 189 19.89 -5.62 -4.30
N GLN A 190 19.78 -5.25 -3.01
CA GLN A 190 19.14 -6.13 -2.01
C GLN A 190 17.61 -5.90 -1.95
N PRO A 191 16.78 -6.96 -2.09
CA PRO A 191 15.32 -6.82 -2.15
C PRO A 191 14.69 -6.15 -0.92
N VAL A 192 15.23 -6.43 0.27
CA VAL A 192 14.70 -5.87 1.53
C VAL A 192 14.98 -4.37 1.64
N THR A 193 16.16 -3.91 1.23
CA THR A 193 16.47 -2.47 1.22
C THR A 193 15.69 -1.76 0.12
N ALA A 194 15.52 -2.40 -1.05
CA ALA A 194 14.69 -1.87 -2.12
C ALA A 194 13.22 -1.69 -1.68
N LEU A 195 12.70 -2.63 -0.88
CA LEU A 195 11.37 -2.52 -0.27
C LEU A 195 11.26 -1.30 0.66
N ILE A 196 12.20 -1.15 1.59
CA ILE A 196 12.15 -0.10 2.63
C ILE A 196 12.34 1.29 2.02
N LEU A 197 13.19 1.39 0.99
CA LEU A 197 13.52 2.65 0.32
C LEU A 197 12.60 2.95 -0.86
N ASN A 198 11.57 2.13 -1.08
CA ASN A 198 10.70 2.25 -2.23
C ASN A 198 9.90 3.56 -2.21
N PRO A 199 9.72 4.25 -3.37
CA PRO A 199 8.93 5.48 -3.47
C PRO A 199 7.50 5.38 -2.94
N LEU A 200 6.86 4.20 -2.98
CA LEU A 200 5.51 3.98 -2.43
C LEU A 200 5.42 4.27 -0.92
N SER A 201 6.57 4.28 -0.23
CA SER A 201 6.65 4.71 1.17
C SER A 201 6.28 6.19 1.33
N PHE A 202 6.54 7.05 0.34
CA PHE A 202 6.16 8.47 0.38
C PHE A 202 4.64 8.64 0.43
N GLU A 203 3.90 7.89 -0.37
CA GLU A 203 2.43 7.88 -0.40
C GLU A 203 1.86 7.41 0.94
N PHE A 204 2.41 6.32 1.47
CA PHE A 204 2.04 5.81 2.78
C PHE A 204 2.25 6.86 3.88
N ILE A 205 3.42 7.52 3.91
CA ILE A 205 3.74 8.57 4.88
C ILE A 205 2.82 9.79 4.70
N ALA A 206 2.51 10.18 3.47
CA ALA A 206 1.58 11.27 3.17
C ALA A 206 0.19 10.98 3.75
N GLY A 207 -0.32 9.76 3.54
CA GLY A 207 -1.54 9.28 4.15
C GLY A 207 -1.51 9.31 5.69
N ALA A 208 -0.39 8.88 6.28
CA ALA A 208 -0.19 8.90 7.73
C ALA A 208 -0.22 10.33 8.30
N PHE A 209 0.43 11.30 7.64
CA PHE A 209 0.36 12.71 8.02
C PHE A 209 -1.05 13.29 7.84
N ALA A 210 -1.74 12.96 6.75
CA ALA A 210 -3.13 13.39 6.53
C ALA A 210 -4.04 12.94 7.68
N ALA A 211 -3.87 11.71 8.19
CA ALA A 211 -4.60 11.24 9.36
C ALA A 211 -4.22 12.00 10.65
N LEU A 212 -2.94 12.31 10.87
CA LEU A 212 -2.52 13.10 12.03
C LEU A 212 -3.11 14.52 12.02
N ILE A 213 -3.14 15.16 10.85
CA ILE A 213 -3.75 16.49 10.67
C ILE A 213 -5.26 16.39 10.90
N TYR A 214 -5.92 15.40 10.30
CA TYR A 214 -7.36 15.17 10.46
C TYR A 214 -7.76 14.94 11.93
N LEU A 215 -6.99 14.13 12.67
CA LEU A 215 -7.28 13.87 14.08
C LEU A 215 -7.10 15.10 14.98
N LYS A 216 -6.23 16.06 14.62
CA LYS A 216 -6.02 17.30 15.37
C LYS A 216 -6.98 18.41 15.00
N THR A 217 -7.33 18.52 13.72
CA THR A 217 -7.99 19.71 13.15
C THR A 217 -9.37 19.42 12.56
N GLY A 218 -9.76 18.15 12.49
CA GLY A 218 -10.91 17.69 11.71
C GLY A 218 -10.69 17.84 10.20
N ALA A 219 -11.77 18.01 9.45
CA ALA A 219 -11.72 18.21 8.00
C ALA A 219 -11.44 19.66 7.57
N LYS A 220 -11.05 20.55 8.50
CA LYS A 220 -10.91 22.00 8.23
C LYS A 220 -9.91 22.32 7.12
N PHE A 221 -8.80 21.57 7.06
CA PHE A 221 -7.75 21.77 6.05
C PHE A 221 -7.93 20.93 4.78
N ALA A 222 -8.92 20.03 4.74
CA ALA A 222 -9.18 19.18 3.58
C ALA A 222 -9.33 19.97 2.26
N PRO A 223 -10.10 21.08 2.18
CA PRO A 223 -10.22 21.83 0.93
C PRO A 223 -8.91 22.49 0.51
N HIS A 224 -8.05 22.89 1.46
CA HIS A 224 -6.80 23.58 1.16
C HIS A 224 -5.77 22.59 0.58
N ILE A 225 -5.71 21.40 1.18
CA ILE A 225 -4.87 20.30 0.68
C ILE A 225 -5.34 19.84 -0.70
N LEU A 226 -6.66 19.77 -0.92
CA LEU A 226 -7.24 19.41 -2.22
C LEU A 226 -6.90 20.45 -3.29
N ILE A 227 -7.06 21.74 -3.00
CA ILE A 227 -6.69 22.83 -3.92
C ILE A 227 -5.20 22.79 -4.23
N LEU A 228 -4.34 22.64 -3.22
CA LEU A 228 -2.90 22.52 -3.41
C LEU A 228 -2.55 21.32 -4.30
N GLY A 229 -3.18 20.17 -4.07
CA GLY A 229 -3.00 18.97 -4.88
C GLY A 229 -3.40 19.18 -6.34
N ILE A 230 -4.52 19.85 -6.60
CA ILE A 230 -4.97 20.20 -7.96
C ILE A 230 -3.97 21.13 -8.63
N ILE A 231 -3.48 22.16 -7.92
CA ILE A 231 -2.49 23.10 -8.45
C ILE A 231 -1.20 22.36 -8.84
N VAL A 232 -0.67 21.52 -7.94
CA VAL A 232 0.55 20.75 -8.20
C VAL A 232 0.36 19.79 -9.38
N ALA A 233 -0.76 19.06 -9.43
CA ALA A 233 -1.05 18.15 -10.53
C ALA A 233 -1.16 18.89 -11.87
N THR A 234 -1.80 20.07 -11.87
CA THR A 234 -1.93 20.92 -13.07
C THR A 234 -0.57 21.43 -13.52
N ILE A 235 0.31 21.83 -12.60
CA ILE A 235 1.67 22.27 -12.93
C ILE A 235 2.45 21.10 -13.56
N ILE A 236 2.42 19.93 -12.95
CA ILE A 236 3.11 18.72 -13.47
C ILE A 236 2.58 18.32 -14.86
N LEU A 237 1.28 18.48 -15.12
CA LEU A 237 0.68 18.18 -16.43
C LEU A 237 1.07 19.17 -17.54
N ILE A 238 1.51 20.37 -17.18
CA ILE A 238 1.84 21.45 -18.13
C ILE A 238 3.36 21.57 -18.34
N THR A 239 4.18 21.05 -17.43
CA THR A 239 5.65 21.03 -17.51
C THR A 239 6.18 19.73 -18.11
#